data_AF-A0ABD1GWG6-F1
#
_entry.id   AF-A0ABD1GWG6-F1
#
_cell.length_a   1.000
_cell.length_b   1.000
_cell.length_c   1.000
_cell.angle_alpha   90.00
_cell.angle_beta   90.00
_cell.angle_gamma   90.00
#
_symmetry.space_group_name_H-M   'P 1'
#
loop_
_entity.id
_entity.type
_entity.pdbx_description
1 polymer ?
#
loop_
_entity_poly.entity_id
_entity_poly.type
_entity_poly.pdbx_seq_one_letter_code
_entity_poly.pdbx_strand_id
1 'polypeptide(L)'
;MEIVNLPIGFRFNPTDEELLYYLKKKVWSLPLPANVIPELEAFQFNPWDLPGELKEKRFFFCRRKRDLVSKCSSFSTDCGCWKSRGKAKQIVVAESNRVIGMVKTFGFYQGGKVKTQWIMQELTLVGHLKTPFLNQRLMMRVGNWVVCRLYQRKMRARNHGAAQTTPFLPMSPSSSSSEMTDISPSDLDE
;
A
#
# COMPACT_ATOMS: atom_id res chain seq x y z
N MET A 1 10.43 12.90 -30.50
CA MET A 1 10.28 13.00 -29.04
C MET A 1 11.36 13.95 -28.58
N GLU A 2 11.04 15.01 -27.84
CA GLU A 2 12.08 15.88 -27.27
C GLU A 2 12.85 15.12 -26.20
N ILE A 3 14.17 15.03 -26.37
CA ILE A 3 15.06 14.53 -25.34
C ILE A 3 15.33 15.70 -24.40
N VAL A 4 14.68 15.69 -23.24
CA VAL A 4 14.97 16.64 -22.17
C VAL A 4 16.38 16.40 -21.64
N ASN A 5 17.33 17.23 -22.07
CA ASN A 5 18.72 17.24 -21.63
C ASN A 5 18.81 17.70 -20.17
N LEU A 6 18.50 16.79 -19.25
CA LEU A 6 18.56 17.01 -17.81
C LEU A 6 19.95 16.63 -17.28
N PRO A 7 20.49 17.36 -16.30
CA PRO A 7 21.75 17.00 -15.65
C PRO A 7 21.73 15.58 -15.08
N ILE A 8 22.90 14.91 -15.08
CA ILE A 8 23.06 13.57 -14.50
C ILE A 8 22.58 13.60 -13.03
N GLY A 9 21.71 12.64 -12.68
CA GLY A 9 21.13 12.53 -11.35
C GLY A 9 19.78 13.23 -11.16
N PHE A 10 19.32 14.05 -12.12
CA PHE A 10 17.95 14.56 -12.10
C PHE A 10 16.93 13.43 -12.25
N ARG A 11 15.85 13.46 -11.45
CA ARG A 11 14.84 12.40 -11.40
C ARG A 11 13.43 12.98 -11.23
N PHE A 12 12.45 12.30 -11.79
CA PHE A 12 11.04 12.67 -11.65
C PHE A 12 10.52 12.29 -10.25
N ASN A 13 10.49 13.27 -9.33
CA ASN A 13 9.97 13.11 -7.97
C ASN A 13 8.87 14.15 -7.66
N PRO A 14 7.70 14.07 -8.33
CA PRO A 14 6.62 15.03 -8.17
C PRO A 14 5.92 14.93 -6.80
N THR A 15 5.38 16.07 -6.36
CA THR A 15 4.39 16.21 -5.29
C THR A 15 3.02 15.64 -5.70
N ASP A 16 2.13 15.47 -4.71
CA ASP A 16 0.74 15.06 -4.98
C ASP A 16 -0.02 16.10 -5.82
N GLU A 17 0.32 17.40 -5.69
CA GLU A 17 -0.29 18.48 -6.48
C GLU A 17 0.16 18.44 -7.94
N GLU A 18 1.46 18.27 -8.20
CA GLU A 18 1.99 18.13 -9.56
C GLU A 18 1.44 16.88 -10.25
N LEU A 19 1.34 15.75 -9.56
CA LEU A 19 0.70 14.54 -10.11
C LEU A 19 -0.76 14.78 -10.53
N LEU A 20 -1.51 15.58 -9.75
CA LEU A 20 -2.86 15.98 -10.11
C LEU A 20 -2.89 16.98 -11.27
N TYR A 21 -1.88 17.84 -11.43
CA TYR A 21 -1.74 18.69 -12.62
C TYR A 21 -1.46 17.88 -13.89
N TYR A 22 -0.58 16.89 -13.83
CA TYR A 22 -0.37 15.92 -14.92
C TYR A 22 -1.66 15.15 -15.25
N LEU A 23 -2.38 14.67 -14.24
CA LEU A 23 -3.68 14.00 -14.42
C LEU A 23 -4.72 14.92 -15.06
N LYS A 24 -4.79 16.18 -14.64
CA LYS A 24 -5.71 17.21 -15.15
C LYS A 24 -5.47 17.50 -16.63
N LYS A 25 -4.20 17.60 -17.05
CA LYS A 25 -3.81 17.68 -18.46
C LYS A 25 -4.21 16.42 -19.23
N LYS A 26 -3.90 15.22 -18.69
CA LYS A 26 -4.22 13.92 -19.31
C LYS A 26 -5.72 13.72 -19.55
N VAL A 27 -6.54 14.02 -18.55
CA VAL A 27 -8.02 13.97 -18.62
C VAL A 27 -8.51 14.82 -19.80
N TRP A 28 -8.14 16.10 -19.86
CA TRP A 28 -8.59 16.99 -20.95
C TRP A 28 -7.82 16.83 -22.28
N SER A 29 -7.01 15.78 -22.43
CA SER A 29 -6.19 15.54 -23.63
C SER A 29 -5.32 16.74 -24.03
N LEU A 30 -4.88 17.51 -23.03
CA LEU A 30 -3.98 18.65 -23.20
C LEU A 30 -2.51 18.17 -23.20
N PRO A 31 -1.59 18.88 -23.87
CA PRO A 31 -0.16 18.57 -23.81
C PRO A 31 0.35 18.45 -22.37
N LEU A 32 1.04 17.34 -22.08
CA LEU A 32 1.71 17.10 -20.81
C LEU A 32 2.99 17.95 -20.71
N PRO A 33 3.40 18.42 -19.52
CA PRO A 33 4.65 19.17 -19.36
C PRO A 33 5.89 18.35 -19.78
N ALA A 34 5.86 17.04 -19.56
CA ALA A 34 6.81 16.08 -20.10
C ALA A 34 6.14 14.71 -20.24
N ASN A 35 6.53 13.90 -21.23
CA ASN A 35 5.93 12.57 -21.44
C ASN A 35 6.58 11.48 -20.56
N VAL A 36 6.62 11.71 -19.24
CA VAL A 36 7.35 10.89 -18.25
C VAL A 36 6.47 9.91 -17.47
N ILE A 37 5.15 10.00 -17.60
CA ILE A 37 4.19 9.08 -16.98
C ILE A 37 3.55 8.24 -18.09
N PRO A 38 3.95 6.97 -18.29
CA PRO A 38 3.36 6.09 -19.30
C PRO A 38 1.92 5.66 -18.94
N GLU A 39 1.15 5.30 -19.96
CA GLU A 39 -0.16 4.66 -19.80
C GLU A 39 0.01 3.16 -19.54
N LEU A 40 -0.43 2.70 -18.38
CA LEU A 40 -0.35 1.28 -18.01
C LEU A 40 -1.37 0.96 -16.92
N GLU A 41 -2.09 -0.15 -17.07
CA GLU A 41 -3.11 -0.61 -16.13
C GLU A 41 -2.47 -1.32 -14.93
N ALA A 42 -1.71 -0.57 -14.11
CA ALA A 42 -0.76 -1.09 -13.13
C ALA A 42 -1.34 -2.04 -12.06
N PHE A 43 -2.66 -2.05 -11.85
CA PHE A 43 -3.33 -2.99 -10.95
C PHE A 43 -3.43 -4.43 -11.48
N GLN A 44 -3.20 -4.67 -12.77
CA GLN A 44 -3.29 -5.99 -13.40
C GLN A 44 -1.99 -6.82 -13.33
N PHE A 45 -0.90 -6.23 -12.84
CA PHE A 45 0.44 -6.84 -12.84
C PHE A 45 0.97 -6.99 -11.41
N ASN A 46 1.93 -7.90 -11.21
CA ASN A 46 2.70 -7.89 -9.96
C ASN A 46 3.60 -6.63 -9.94
N PRO A 47 3.92 -6.08 -8.76
CA PRO A 47 4.67 -4.83 -8.65
C PRO A 47 6.13 -4.89 -9.13
N TRP A 48 6.69 -6.09 -9.31
CA TRP A 48 8.02 -6.30 -9.90
C TRP A 48 8.00 -6.44 -11.42
N ASP A 49 6.86 -6.81 -12.02
CA ASP A 49 6.69 -6.94 -13.49
C ASP A 49 6.46 -5.59 -14.19
N LEU A 50 6.16 -4.54 -13.41
CA LEU A 50 5.92 -3.20 -13.94
C LEU A 50 7.23 -2.52 -14.35
N PRO A 51 7.26 -1.74 -15.46
CA PRO A 51 8.50 -1.18 -15.99
C PRO A 51 9.08 -0.06 -15.10
N GLY A 52 10.40 0.14 -15.19
CA GLY A 52 11.16 1.13 -14.45
C GLY A 52 11.90 0.57 -13.22
N GLU A 53 12.76 1.39 -12.62
CA GLU A 53 13.63 0.99 -11.50
C GLU A 53 12.83 0.58 -10.24
N LEU A 54 13.17 -0.59 -9.67
CA LEU A 54 12.46 -1.18 -8.54
C LEU A 54 12.65 -0.39 -7.23
N LYS A 55 13.80 0.26 -7.08
CA LYS A 55 14.15 1.10 -5.91
C LYS A 55 13.49 2.48 -5.92
N GLU A 56 12.89 2.89 -7.04
CA GLU A 56 12.33 4.23 -7.23
C GLU A 56 10.80 4.25 -7.19
N LYS A 57 10.24 5.47 -7.06
CA LYS A 57 8.80 5.67 -7.24
C LYS A 57 8.50 5.57 -8.73
N ARG A 58 7.57 4.70 -9.10
CA ARG A 58 7.09 4.54 -10.48
C ARG A 58 5.68 5.11 -10.60
N PHE A 59 5.38 5.72 -11.75
CA PHE A 59 4.14 6.47 -11.97
C PHE A 59 3.49 6.02 -13.27
N PHE A 60 2.18 5.79 -13.25
CA PHE A 60 1.43 5.31 -14.41
C PHE A 60 0.09 6.04 -14.54
N PHE A 61 -0.34 6.35 -15.76
CA PHE A 61 -1.74 6.67 -16.03
C PHE A 61 -2.52 5.37 -16.19
N CYS A 62 -3.43 5.10 -15.26
CA CYS A 62 -4.32 3.94 -15.26
C CYS A 62 -5.73 4.37 -15.68
N ARG A 63 -6.52 3.49 -16.32
CA ARG A 63 -7.95 3.73 -16.56
C ARG A 63 -8.74 3.13 -15.40
N ARG A 64 -9.63 3.93 -14.80
CA ARG A 64 -10.48 3.51 -13.68
C ARG A 64 -11.56 2.53 -14.15
N LYS A 65 -11.23 1.24 -14.21
CA LYS A 65 -12.21 0.16 -14.31
C LYS A 65 -12.60 -0.24 -12.89
N ARG A 66 -13.90 -0.19 -12.59
CA ARG A 66 -14.46 -0.50 -11.25
C ARG A 66 -14.12 -1.93 -10.79
N ASP A 67 -13.90 -2.83 -11.75
CA ASP A 67 -13.86 -4.28 -11.55
C ASP A 67 -12.44 -4.87 -11.66
N LEU A 68 -11.40 -4.04 -11.83
CA LEU A 68 -10.01 -4.52 -11.90
C LEU A 68 -9.36 -4.73 -10.53
N VAL A 69 -9.69 -3.91 -9.54
CA VAL A 69 -9.11 -3.97 -8.18
C VAL A 69 -9.47 -5.30 -7.48
N SER A 70 -10.57 -5.95 -7.89
CA SER A 70 -11.06 -7.23 -7.36
C SER A 70 -10.54 -8.45 -8.12
N LYS A 71 -9.92 -8.30 -9.30
CA LYS A 71 -9.33 -9.44 -10.04
C LYS A 71 -7.99 -9.86 -9.45
N CYS A 72 -8.07 -10.55 -8.33
CA CYS A 72 -7.02 -11.47 -7.90
C CYS A 72 -6.89 -12.55 -8.99
N SER A 73 -5.79 -12.56 -9.75
CA SER A 73 -5.37 -13.80 -10.42
C SER A 73 -5.21 -14.84 -9.31
N SER A 74 -5.84 -16.00 -9.46
CA SER A 74 -6.09 -16.90 -8.34
C SER A 74 -5.16 -18.13 -8.37
N PHE A 75 -4.55 -18.40 -7.21
CA PHE A 75 -3.90 -19.67 -6.80
C PHE A 75 -2.52 -20.06 -7.34
N SER A 76 -1.88 -19.36 -8.29
CA SER A 76 -0.45 -19.57 -8.55
C SER A 76 0.44 -18.89 -7.50
N THR A 77 1.49 -19.56 -6.99
CA THR A 77 2.39 -19.03 -5.96
C THR A 77 3.10 -17.71 -6.36
N ASP A 78 3.29 -17.50 -7.66
CA ASP A 78 3.90 -16.28 -8.25
C ASP A 78 2.93 -15.09 -8.41
N CYS A 79 1.63 -15.27 -8.16
CA CYS A 79 0.68 -14.17 -8.27
C CYS A 79 0.31 -13.57 -6.91
N GLY A 80 -0.19 -12.33 -6.92
CA GLY A 80 -0.68 -11.67 -5.72
C GLY A 80 -1.80 -10.68 -5.99
N CYS A 81 -2.29 -10.05 -4.93
CA CYS A 81 -3.45 -9.16 -5.01
C CYS A 81 -3.27 -7.83 -4.28
N TRP A 82 -3.83 -6.78 -4.87
CA TRP A 82 -3.88 -5.43 -4.32
C TRP A 82 -5.04 -5.29 -3.34
N LYS A 83 -4.76 -5.13 -2.05
CA LYS A 83 -5.80 -4.90 -1.03
C LYS A 83 -5.81 -3.43 -0.58
N SER A 84 -7.00 -2.84 -0.52
CA SER A 84 -7.21 -1.45 -0.07
C SER A 84 -6.77 -1.26 1.39
N ARG A 85 -6.27 -0.06 1.73
CA ARG A 85 -5.74 0.25 3.06
C ARG A 85 -6.32 1.56 3.60
N GLY A 86 -7.07 1.44 4.70
CA GLY A 86 -7.69 2.58 5.37
C GLY A 86 -8.75 3.29 4.53
N LYS A 87 -9.17 4.47 5.01
CA LYS A 87 -10.03 5.39 4.25
C LYS A 87 -9.18 6.17 3.24
N ALA A 88 -9.78 6.56 2.11
CA ALA A 88 -9.12 7.46 1.16
C ALA A 88 -8.87 8.83 1.82
N LYS A 89 -7.73 9.45 1.54
CA LYS A 89 -7.35 10.76 2.09
C LYS A 89 -7.59 11.86 1.05
N GLN A 90 -7.90 13.06 1.53
CA GLN A 90 -7.95 14.25 0.70
C GLN A 90 -6.53 14.73 0.38
N ILE A 91 -6.33 15.22 -0.84
CA ILE A 91 -5.16 16.01 -1.25
C ILE A 91 -5.63 17.46 -1.30
N VAL A 92 -4.99 18.30 -0.51
CA VAL A 92 -5.38 19.69 -0.24
C VAL A 92 -4.20 20.59 -0.58
N VAL A 93 -4.45 21.67 -1.33
CA VAL A 93 -3.45 22.70 -1.60
C VAL A 93 -3.18 23.48 -0.31
N ALA A 94 -1.93 23.51 0.13
CA ALA A 94 -1.55 24.09 1.42
C ALA A 94 -1.94 25.57 1.55
N GLU A 95 -1.73 26.35 0.50
CA GLU A 95 -1.95 27.81 0.47
C GLU A 95 -3.42 28.22 0.55
N SER A 96 -4.31 27.43 -0.08
CA SER A 96 -5.74 27.79 -0.24
C SER A 96 -6.69 26.88 0.53
N ASN A 97 -6.17 25.92 1.30
CA ASN A 97 -6.90 24.85 1.99
C ASN A 97 -7.94 24.13 1.08
N ARG A 98 -7.69 24.11 -0.24
CA ARG A 98 -8.64 23.60 -1.23
C ARG A 98 -8.37 22.14 -1.54
N VAL A 99 -9.38 21.29 -1.39
CA VAL A 99 -9.32 19.90 -1.83
C VAL A 99 -9.26 19.83 -3.36
N ILE A 100 -8.14 19.34 -3.90
CA ILE A 100 -7.92 19.16 -5.35
C ILE A 100 -7.96 17.70 -5.79
N GLY A 101 -7.78 16.75 -4.87
CA GLY A 101 -7.81 15.33 -5.19
C GLY A 101 -8.12 14.43 -4.00
N MET A 102 -8.20 13.13 -4.29
CA MET A 102 -8.30 12.04 -3.32
C MET A 102 -7.23 11.00 -3.63
N VAL A 103 -6.55 10.51 -2.59
CA VAL A 103 -5.60 9.39 -2.68
C VAL A 103 -6.14 8.16 -1.95
N LYS A 104 -6.25 7.04 -2.67
CA LYS A 104 -6.58 5.72 -2.10
C LYS A 104 -5.31 4.87 -2.09
N THR A 105 -4.96 4.34 -0.91
CA THR A 105 -3.75 3.52 -0.75
C THR A 105 -4.11 2.03 -0.78
N PHE A 106 -3.27 1.24 -1.42
CA PHE A 106 -3.34 -0.22 -1.51
C PHE A 106 -1.99 -0.80 -1.10
N GLY A 107 -1.97 -2.08 -0.74
CA GLY A 107 -0.71 -2.82 -0.66
C GLY A 107 -0.88 -4.25 -1.14
N PHE A 108 0.21 -4.79 -1.67
CA PHE A 108 0.21 -6.05 -2.39
C PHE A 108 0.41 -7.25 -1.45
N TYR A 109 -0.29 -8.34 -1.70
CA TYR A 109 -0.22 -9.59 -0.97
C TYR A 109 0.13 -10.74 -1.93
N GLN A 110 1.32 -11.32 -1.79
CA GLN A 110 1.76 -12.48 -2.59
C GLN A 110 1.08 -13.76 -2.08
N GLY A 111 0.67 -14.65 -3.01
CA GLY A 111 -0.10 -15.85 -2.70
C GLY A 111 -1.40 -15.56 -1.92
N GLY A 112 -1.95 -14.34 -2.04
CA GLY A 112 -3.11 -13.84 -1.29
C GLY A 112 -2.90 -13.63 0.22
N LYS A 113 -1.87 -14.23 0.83
CA LYS A 113 -1.62 -14.30 2.27
C LYS A 113 -0.44 -13.42 2.72
N VAL A 114 0.68 -13.41 2.00
CA VAL A 114 1.94 -12.78 2.43
C VAL A 114 1.95 -11.29 2.12
N LYS A 115 1.86 -10.45 3.15
CA LYS A 115 1.85 -8.98 3.05
C LYS A 115 3.22 -8.44 2.64
N THR A 116 3.33 -7.86 1.45
CA THR A 116 4.60 -7.33 0.94
C THR A 116 4.88 -5.87 1.35
N GLN A 117 6.10 -5.41 1.04
CA GLN A 117 6.53 -4.03 1.22
C GLN A 117 5.90 -3.06 0.19
N TRP A 118 5.44 -3.58 -0.95
CA TRP A 118 4.86 -2.80 -2.05
C TRP A 118 3.58 -2.05 -1.65
N ILE A 119 3.52 -0.81 -2.11
CA ILE A 119 2.39 0.12 -1.98
C ILE A 119 2.05 0.68 -3.36
N MET A 120 0.76 0.68 -3.67
CA MET A 120 0.18 1.42 -4.78
C MET A 120 -0.70 2.52 -4.21
N GLN A 121 -0.64 3.72 -4.79
CA GLN A 121 -1.53 4.83 -4.48
C GLN A 121 -2.25 5.28 -5.74
N GLU A 122 -3.58 5.25 -5.71
CA GLU A 122 -4.44 5.80 -6.76
C GLU A 122 -4.78 7.24 -6.40
N LEU A 123 -4.25 8.20 -7.15
CA LEU A 123 -4.55 9.63 -7.05
C LEU A 123 -5.61 10.00 -8.08
N THR A 124 -6.65 10.72 -7.65
CA THR A 124 -7.81 11.10 -8.47
C THR A 124 -8.20 12.55 -8.24
N LEU A 125 -8.72 13.23 -9.26
CA LEU A 125 -9.14 14.63 -9.18
C LEU A 125 -10.49 14.80 -8.48
N VAL A 126 -10.60 15.84 -7.65
CA VAL A 126 -11.90 16.36 -7.18
C VAL A 126 -12.63 17.02 -8.35
N GLY A 127 -13.96 16.90 -8.39
CA GLY A 127 -14.79 17.44 -9.47
C GLY A 127 -15.08 16.44 -10.59
N HIS A 128 -14.17 15.51 -10.90
CA HIS A 128 -14.41 14.39 -11.85
C HIS A 128 -15.43 13.35 -11.33
N LEU A 129 -16.12 13.65 -10.22
CA LEU A 129 -17.24 12.87 -9.68
C LEU A 129 -18.49 13.75 -9.42
N LYS A 130 -18.43 15.05 -9.70
CA LYS A 130 -19.44 16.04 -9.23
C LYS A 130 -19.71 17.22 -10.18
N THR A 131 -19.10 17.32 -11.36
CA THR A 131 -19.41 18.38 -12.34
C THR A 131 -20.75 18.10 -13.03
N PRO A 132 -21.83 18.89 -12.81
CA PRO A 132 -23.14 18.63 -13.41
C PRO A 132 -23.15 18.85 -14.94
N PHE A 133 -22.25 19.71 -15.42
CA PHE A 133 -22.11 20.07 -16.84
C PHE A 133 -21.43 18.98 -17.69
N LEU A 134 -20.77 17.99 -17.08
CA LEU A 134 -20.18 16.87 -17.79
C LEU A 134 -21.08 15.66 -17.63
N ASN A 135 -22.04 15.52 -18.55
CA ASN A 135 -22.83 14.30 -18.72
C ASN A 135 -21.94 13.06 -18.65
N GLN A 136 -22.44 11.97 -18.04
CA GLN A 136 -21.71 10.70 -17.90
C GLN A 136 -21.14 10.18 -19.24
N ARG A 137 -21.81 10.51 -20.35
CA ARG A 137 -21.39 10.23 -21.73
C ARG A 137 -20.15 11.03 -22.18
N LEU A 138 -19.91 12.23 -21.67
CA LEU A 138 -18.68 12.99 -21.90
C LEU A 138 -17.55 12.50 -20.99
N MET A 139 -17.83 12.14 -19.73
CA MET A 139 -16.82 11.48 -18.87
C MET A 139 -16.32 10.16 -19.47
N MET A 140 -17.19 9.42 -20.16
CA MET A 140 -16.82 8.24 -20.95
C MET A 140 -15.89 8.57 -22.15
N ARG A 141 -16.03 9.75 -22.77
CA ARG A 141 -15.16 10.21 -23.89
C ARG A 141 -13.82 10.77 -23.40
N VAL A 142 -13.84 11.55 -22.33
CA VAL A 142 -12.68 12.21 -21.71
C VAL A 142 -11.82 11.20 -20.91
N GLY A 143 -12.44 10.08 -20.50
CA GLY A 143 -11.76 8.94 -19.88
C GLY A 143 -11.61 9.09 -18.38
N ASN A 144 -12.02 8.06 -17.64
CA ASN A 144 -11.85 7.99 -16.19
C ASN A 144 -10.37 7.70 -15.84
N TRP A 145 -9.47 8.65 -16.07
CA TRP A 145 -8.06 8.50 -15.77
C TRP A 145 -7.78 8.66 -14.28
N VAL A 146 -6.76 7.93 -13.80
CA VAL A 146 -6.17 8.08 -12.46
C VAL A 146 -4.65 7.99 -12.58
N VAL A 147 -3.92 8.58 -11.62
CA VAL A 147 -2.47 8.38 -11.50
C VAL A 147 -2.20 7.30 -10.45
N CYS A 148 -1.48 6.27 -10.86
CA CYS A 148 -1.00 5.19 -10.02
C CYS A 148 0.45 5.46 -9.62
N ARG A 149 0.72 5.64 -8.32
CA ARG A 149 2.08 5.75 -7.73
C ARG A 149 2.47 4.45 -7.02
N LEU A 150 3.49 3.78 -7.53
CA LEU A 150 4.04 2.51 -7.04
C LEU A 150 5.39 2.71 -6.34
N TYR A 151 5.58 2.12 -5.17
CA TYR A 151 6.87 2.13 -4.45
C TYR A 151 6.94 1.01 -3.39
N GLN A 152 8.14 0.71 -2.89
CA GLN A 152 8.33 -0.10 -1.68
C GLN A 152 8.35 0.81 -0.43
N ARG A 153 7.62 0.43 0.63
CA ARG A 153 7.89 0.98 1.97
C ARG A 153 9.27 0.46 2.44
N LYS A 154 10.05 1.26 3.16
CA LYS A 154 11.12 0.70 4.00
C LYS A 154 10.49 -0.15 5.11
N MET A 155 10.96 -1.38 5.33
CA MET A 155 10.69 -2.11 6.57
C MET A 155 11.07 -1.19 7.74
N ARG A 156 10.13 -0.97 8.68
CA ARG A 156 10.54 -0.56 10.03
C ARG A 156 11.12 -1.83 10.65
N ALA A 157 12.34 -1.76 11.15
CA ALA A 157 12.85 -2.82 12.02
C ALA A 157 11.82 -2.99 13.14
N ARG A 158 11.27 -4.20 13.28
CA ARG A 158 10.67 -4.57 14.55
C ARG A 158 11.85 -4.66 15.50
N ASN A 159 11.89 -3.77 16.49
CA ASN A 159 12.59 -4.09 17.72
C ASN A 159 11.89 -5.33 18.28
N HIS A 160 12.41 -6.51 17.93
CA HIS A 160 12.25 -7.67 18.77
C HIS A 160 12.93 -7.26 20.08
N GLY A 161 12.13 -6.85 21.07
CA GLY A 161 12.63 -6.67 22.41
C GLY A 161 13.31 -7.98 22.79
N ALA A 162 14.61 -7.92 23.02
CA ALA A 162 15.34 -9.09 23.46
C ALA A 162 14.67 -9.54 24.75
N ALA A 163 14.03 -10.71 24.72
CA ALA A 163 13.65 -11.39 25.93
C ALA A 163 14.97 -11.62 26.68
N GLN A 164 15.12 -10.95 27.82
CA GLN A 164 16.29 -11.14 28.66
C GLN A 164 16.21 -12.58 29.19
N THR A 165 16.92 -13.50 28.55
CA THR A 165 17.26 -14.78 29.15
C THR A 165 18.22 -14.49 30.29
N THR A 166 17.66 -14.19 31.45
CA THR A 166 18.36 -14.24 32.74
C THR A 166 18.99 -15.62 32.88
N PRO A 167 20.29 -15.74 33.16
CA PRO A 167 20.91 -17.03 33.41
C PRO A 167 20.28 -17.66 34.66
N PHE A 168 19.71 -18.85 34.53
CA PHE A 168 19.28 -19.62 35.69
C PHE A 168 20.52 -20.06 36.47
N LEU A 169 20.69 -19.52 37.68
CA LEU A 169 21.62 -20.08 38.65
C LEU A 169 21.01 -21.36 39.24
N PRO A 170 21.76 -22.48 39.35
CA PRO A 170 21.25 -23.69 39.98
C PRO A 170 21.11 -23.49 41.49
N MET A 171 19.91 -23.65 42.03
CA MET A 171 19.69 -23.71 43.48
C MET A 171 20.03 -25.10 44.01
N SER A 172 20.91 -25.16 45.01
CA SER A 172 21.24 -26.38 45.74
C SER A 172 20.07 -26.87 46.60
N PRO A 173 19.86 -28.19 46.78
CA PRO A 173 18.84 -28.71 47.67
C PRO A 173 19.31 -28.64 49.13
N SER A 174 18.57 -27.92 49.98
CA SER A 174 18.73 -27.94 51.43
C SER A 174 17.68 -28.83 52.09
N SER A 175 18.13 -29.86 52.80
CA SER A 175 17.32 -30.80 53.57
C SER A 175 16.90 -30.24 54.94
N SER A 176 15.66 -30.49 55.35
CA SER A 176 15.34 -30.74 56.77
C SER A 176 14.01 -31.51 56.92
N SER A 177 14.02 -32.51 57.79
CA SER A 177 12.84 -33.09 58.46
C SER A 177 12.18 -32.05 59.39
N SER A 178 11.00 -32.24 60.01
CA SER A 178 10.22 -33.46 60.31
C SER A 178 8.69 -33.17 60.17
N GLU A 179 7.69 -33.87 60.74
CA GLU A 179 7.59 -34.99 61.71
C GLU A 179 6.28 -35.82 61.48
N MET A 180 5.62 -36.32 62.54
CA MET A 180 4.42 -37.18 62.47
C MET A 180 3.23 -36.68 63.32
N THR A 181 2.01 -37.08 62.94
CA THR A 181 0.96 -37.80 63.73
C THR A 181 -0.29 -37.89 62.85
N ASP A 182 -0.78 -39.04 62.38
CA ASP A 182 -1.29 -40.27 63.04
C ASP A 182 -2.70 -40.10 63.67
N ILE A 183 -3.68 -40.84 63.14
CA ILE A 183 -4.80 -41.51 63.83
C ILE A 183 -5.55 -42.42 62.82
N SER A 184 -6.04 -43.57 63.32
CA SER A 184 -6.54 -44.74 62.59
C SER A 184 -8.07 -44.78 62.35
N PRO A 185 -8.62 -45.77 61.61
CA PRO A 185 -9.98 -45.70 61.01
C PRO A 185 -11.06 -46.59 61.65
N SER A 186 -12.31 -46.14 61.50
CA SER A 186 -13.59 -46.89 61.50
C SER A 186 -14.65 -45.91 60.91
N ASP A 187 -15.75 -46.28 60.24
CA ASP A 187 -16.59 -47.48 60.30
C ASP A 187 -17.07 -47.97 58.90
N LEU A 188 -17.25 -49.29 58.81
CA LEU A 188 -18.36 -50.08 58.24
C LEU A 188 -19.35 -49.43 57.23
N ASP A 189 -19.56 -50.08 56.08
CA ASP A 189 -20.80 -50.85 55.81
C ASP A 189 -20.70 -51.72 54.52
N GLU A 190 -21.28 -52.92 54.60
CA GLU A 190 -21.57 -53.98 53.58
C GLU A 190 -20.49 -54.45 52.57
#